data_AF-A0A1G3Y3J1-F1
#
_entry.id   AF-A0A1G3Y3J1-F1
#
_cell.length_a   1.000
_cell.length_b   1.000
_cell.length_c   1.000
_cell.angle_alpha   90.00
_cell.angle_beta   90.00
_cell.angle_gamma   90.00
#
_symmetry.space_group_name_H-M   'P 1'
#
loop_
_entity.id
_entity.type
_entity.pdbx_description
1 polymer ?
#
loop_
_entity_poly.entity_id
_entity_poly.type
_entity_poly.pdbx_seq_one_letter_code
_entity_poly.pdbx_strand_id
1 'polypeptide(L)'
;MPLTFIDIEKKKTWRIGVLLIFLIFLYFCTMIVLVQGVFLIVPNRIIFTEPFFIFTNPEYLLIVIGISFVLAVIHFYFSAFRSVMIVMENINASPPDPEDGIHRRLMNIVDEIHVVTGDKRKIKCVVIPSLSMNALAVADFRGEAVIAVTEGLVSRLTRPQLEAVLAHEAYHIISGDCLETSVAASLFGMYASALERMMDSGEEGSMGFHPVFLLFWLLVKFSNLLNMFISREREYRADAASVRMTRNPLAMAEALHLISRNWTGSGFISSGIEMLCFVSPRITSLDESEGWWADLMSTHPPIRKRMEILLKMARVSISKLEAKVNAETETFVSDTPEVVYYALDPKHQWQGPYTYTELASISWLTPNTWISSGNEQTIMKASENKLMSAIFTERLNLALNSAGKEVSGFICPTCRQPLSDVSYEKTKVHQCNFCGGILIENVKVPRILARNEKCFTTRVKSLAKAVIMDNQRSIAIKKLKGAGVKTKPSILCPKCKNPMFRTFYSLAYLIEIDKCGVCNTTWFDKDELEMLQYIIENKITPKVDVFDPDQFS
;
A
#
# COMPACT_ATOMS: atom_id res chain seq x y z
N MET A 1 -40.84 9.13 -41.92
CA MET A 1 -40.94 9.45 -40.48
C MET A 1 -39.56 9.34 -39.86
N PRO A 2 -39.14 10.26 -38.96
CA PRO A 2 -37.94 10.04 -38.14
C PRO A 2 -38.13 8.72 -37.37
N LEU A 3 -37.08 7.92 -37.29
CA LEU A 3 -37.12 6.65 -36.57
C LEU A 3 -37.51 6.93 -35.11
N THR A 4 -38.50 6.19 -34.61
CA THR A 4 -38.82 6.25 -33.18
C THR A 4 -37.65 5.67 -32.37
N PHE A 5 -37.55 5.98 -31.08
CA PHE A 5 -36.53 5.39 -30.20
C PHE A 5 -36.53 3.84 -30.28
N ILE A 6 -37.71 3.23 -30.37
CA ILE A 6 -37.90 1.79 -30.53
C ILE A 6 -37.36 1.29 -31.89
N ASP A 7 -37.52 2.06 -32.96
CA ASP A 7 -36.99 1.70 -34.27
C ASP A 7 -35.45 1.82 -34.32
N ILE A 8 -34.89 2.79 -33.59
CA ILE A 8 -33.44 2.95 -33.41
C ILE A 8 -32.87 1.77 -32.60
N GLU A 9 -33.58 1.33 -31.56
CA GLU A 9 -33.22 0.20 -30.72
C GLU A 9 -33.27 -1.12 -31.52
N LYS A 10 -34.38 -1.39 -32.22
CA LYS A 10 -34.54 -2.59 -33.07
C LYS A 10 -33.54 -2.69 -34.22
N LYS A 11 -33.30 -1.60 -34.96
CA LYS A 11 -32.30 -1.60 -36.05
C LYS A 11 -30.88 -1.89 -35.54
N LYS A 12 -30.60 -1.54 -34.28
CA LYS A 12 -29.32 -1.82 -33.65
C LYS A 12 -29.17 -3.26 -33.17
N THR A 13 -30.22 -3.86 -32.62
CA THR A 13 -30.20 -5.28 -32.23
C THR A 13 -29.78 -6.19 -33.40
N TRP A 14 -30.22 -5.87 -34.63
CA TRP A 14 -29.79 -6.62 -35.82
C TRP A 14 -28.30 -6.45 -36.15
N ARG A 15 -27.78 -5.21 -36.14
CA ARG A 15 -26.34 -4.96 -36.39
C ARG A 15 -25.46 -5.64 -35.34
N ILE A 16 -25.86 -5.56 -34.09
CA ILE A 16 -25.19 -6.21 -32.96
C ILE A 16 -25.21 -7.74 -33.15
N GLY A 17 -26.35 -8.32 -33.50
CA GLY A 17 -26.45 -9.76 -33.79
C GLY A 17 -25.54 -10.20 -34.94
N VAL A 18 -25.43 -9.41 -36.01
CA VAL A 18 -24.51 -9.68 -37.14
C VAL A 18 -23.05 -9.62 -36.68
N LEU A 19 -22.69 -8.65 -35.85
CA LEU A 19 -21.33 -8.51 -35.33
C LEU A 19 -20.97 -9.65 -34.39
N LEU A 20 -21.89 -10.09 -33.52
CA LEU A 20 -21.71 -11.27 -32.68
C LEU A 20 -21.53 -12.54 -33.51
N ILE A 21 -22.32 -12.74 -34.58
CA ILE A 21 -22.14 -13.89 -35.49
C ILE A 21 -20.74 -13.85 -36.13
N PHE A 22 -20.31 -12.68 -36.59
CA PHE A 22 -18.99 -12.51 -37.19
C PHE A 22 -17.86 -12.73 -36.17
N LEU A 23 -18.04 -12.30 -34.93
CA LEU A 23 -17.12 -12.54 -33.82
C LEU A 23 -17.01 -14.04 -33.48
N ILE A 24 -18.14 -14.76 -33.46
CA ILE A 24 -18.17 -16.22 -33.29
C ILE A 24 -17.44 -16.92 -34.45
N PHE A 25 -17.62 -16.44 -35.68
CA PHE A 25 -16.88 -16.94 -36.84
C PHE A 25 -15.36 -16.73 -36.69
N LEU A 26 -14.92 -15.52 -36.30
CA LEU A 26 -13.51 -15.24 -36.04
C LEU A 26 -12.95 -16.11 -34.91
N TYR A 27 -13.71 -16.30 -33.85
CA TYR A 27 -13.35 -17.21 -32.77
C TYR A 27 -13.16 -18.65 -33.28
N PHE A 28 -14.06 -19.14 -34.13
CA PHE A 28 -13.90 -20.45 -34.75
C PHE A 28 -12.62 -20.53 -35.62
N CYS A 29 -12.32 -19.49 -36.39
CA CYS A 29 -11.06 -19.39 -37.12
C CYS A 29 -9.84 -19.43 -36.18
N THR A 30 -9.89 -18.74 -35.03
CA THR A 30 -8.77 -18.80 -34.05
C THR A 30 -8.57 -20.19 -33.49
N MET A 31 -9.65 -20.96 -33.26
CA MET A 31 -9.55 -22.34 -32.79
C MET A 31 -8.90 -23.26 -33.82
N ILE A 32 -9.21 -23.10 -35.10
CA ILE A 32 -8.54 -23.85 -36.19
C ILE A 32 -7.04 -23.59 -36.16
N VAL A 33 -6.65 -22.31 -36.04
CA VAL A 33 -5.24 -21.91 -36.01
C VAL A 33 -4.52 -22.45 -34.77
N LEU A 34 -5.18 -22.46 -33.60
CA LEU A 34 -4.63 -23.01 -32.37
C LEU A 34 -4.42 -24.53 -32.45
N VAL A 35 -5.43 -25.27 -32.92
CA VAL A 35 -5.33 -26.72 -33.12
C VAL A 35 -4.18 -27.02 -34.10
N GLN A 36 -4.10 -26.28 -35.20
CA GLN A 36 -2.97 -26.40 -36.14
C GLN A 36 -1.62 -26.18 -35.45
N GLY A 37 -1.50 -25.13 -34.62
CA GLY A 37 -0.28 -24.85 -33.87
C GLY A 37 0.14 -26.01 -32.97
N VAL A 38 -0.80 -26.65 -32.28
CA VAL A 38 -0.53 -27.82 -31.44
C VAL A 38 -0.04 -29.01 -32.27
N PHE A 39 -0.67 -29.29 -33.42
CA PHE A 39 -0.24 -30.37 -34.32
C PHE A 39 1.17 -30.16 -34.90
N LEU A 40 1.62 -28.91 -35.02
CA LEU A 40 2.99 -28.59 -35.44
C LEU A 40 4.02 -28.79 -34.33
N ILE A 41 3.66 -28.51 -33.08
CA ILE A 41 4.57 -28.61 -31.91
C ILE A 41 4.67 -30.06 -31.40
N VAL A 42 3.59 -30.83 -31.48
CA VAL A 42 3.54 -32.23 -31.05
C VAL A 42 3.52 -33.12 -32.30
N PRO A 43 4.67 -33.41 -32.92
CA PRO A 43 4.72 -34.31 -34.07
C PRO A 43 4.36 -35.72 -33.61
N ASN A 44 3.11 -36.11 -33.88
CA ASN A 44 2.64 -37.44 -33.55
C ASN A 44 3.18 -38.42 -34.60
N ARG A 45 4.31 -39.09 -34.30
CA ARG A 45 4.95 -40.10 -35.17
C ARG A 45 4.07 -41.31 -35.52
N ILE A 46 2.89 -41.41 -34.92
CA ILE A 46 1.95 -42.53 -35.08
C ILE A 46 0.95 -42.29 -36.23
N ILE A 47 0.70 -41.04 -36.65
CA ILE A 47 -0.36 -40.74 -37.63
C ILE A 47 0.16 -39.95 -38.85
N PHE A 48 1.17 -39.07 -38.73
CA PHE A 48 1.63 -38.24 -39.86
C PHE A 48 3.16 -38.09 -39.88
N THR A 49 3.78 -38.34 -41.03
CA THR A 49 5.24 -38.44 -41.20
C THR A 49 5.93 -37.16 -41.67
N GLU A 50 5.21 -36.12 -42.09
CA GLU A 50 5.81 -34.87 -42.60
C GLU A 50 5.05 -33.62 -42.09
N PRO A 51 5.71 -32.45 -41.93
CA PRO A 51 5.06 -31.20 -41.54
C PRO A 51 4.19 -30.67 -42.68
N PHE A 52 2.92 -31.07 -42.71
CA PHE A 52 1.96 -30.72 -43.76
C PHE A 52 1.26 -29.36 -43.50
N PHE A 53 1.25 -28.50 -44.53
CA PHE A 53 0.41 -27.30 -44.58
C PHE A 53 -1.05 -27.68 -44.89
N ILE A 54 -1.98 -26.91 -44.32
CA ILE A 54 -3.45 -27.07 -44.36
C ILE A 54 -4.03 -27.30 -45.79
N PHE A 55 -3.32 -26.87 -46.84
CA PHE A 55 -3.82 -26.85 -48.22
C PHE A 55 -3.47 -28.07 -49.07
N THR A 56 -2.62 -28.99 -48.59
CA THR A 56 -2.16 -30.12 -49.42
C THR A 56 -2.95 -31.41 -49.22
N ASN A 57 -3.62 -31.62 -48.08
CA ASN A 57 -4.38 -32.84 -47.79
C ASN A 57 -5.81 -32.54 -47.30
N PRO A 58 -6.87 -32.89 -48.06
CA PRO A 58 -8.25 -32.60 -47.68
C PRO A 58 -8.72 -33.38 -46.45
N GLU A 59 -8.24 -34.61 -46.25
CA GLU A 59 -8.59 -35.43 -45.07
C GLU A 59 -8.05 -34.82 -43.78
N TYR A 60 -6.83 -34.31 -43.80
CA TYR A 60 -6.23 -33.60 -42.66
C TYR A 60 -7.01 -32.33 -42.32
N LEU A 61 -7.37 -31.54 -43.33
CA LEU A 61 -8.19 -30.35 -43.13
C LEU A 61 -9.52 -30.69 -42.45
N LEU A 62 -10.20 -31.76 -42.88
CA LEU A 62 -11.46 -32.20 -42.27
C LEU A 62 -11.27 -32.63 -40.81
N ILE A 63 -10.19 -33.33 -40.48
CA ILE A 63 -9.87 -33.71 -39.09
C ILE A 63 -9.64 -32.47 -38.23
N VAL A 64 -8.82 -31.52 -38.69
CA VAL A 64 -8.53 -30.27 -37.97
C VAL A 64 -9.81 -29.46 -37.76
N ILE A 65 -10.63 -29.28 -38.81
CA ILE A 65 -11.92 -28.59 -38.70
C ILE A 65 -12.84 -29.30 -37.71
N GLY A 66 -12.93 -30.64 -37.78
CA GLY A 66 -13.78 -31.43 -36.88
C GLY A 66 -13.38 -31.31 -35.42
N ILE A 67 -12.09 -31.46 -35.10
CA ILE A 67 -11.56 -31.29 -33.74
C ILE A 67 -11.78 -29.85 -33.27
N SER A 68 -11.47 -28.86 -34.12
CA SER A 68 -11.63 -27.44 -33.80
C SER A 68 -13.09 -27.09 -33.53
N PHE A 69 -14.03 -27.67 -34.27
CA PHE A 69 -15.46 -27.46 -34.06
C PHE A 69 -15.94 -28.03 -32.72
N VAL A 70 -15.55 -29.27 -32.40
CA VAL A 70 -15.90 -29.88 -31.11
C VAL A 70 -15.32 -29.07 -29.95
N LEU A 71 -14.04 -28.69 -30.01
CA LEU A 71 -13.39 -27.87 -29.00
C LEU A 71 -14.02 -26.48 -28.89
N ALA A 72 -14.30 -25.83 -30.02
CA ALA A 72 -14.93 -24.51 -30.06
C ALA A 72 -16.32 -24.53 -29.44
N VAL A 73 -17.14 -25.54 -29.73
CA VAL A 73 -18.49 -25.71 -29.15
C VAL A 73 -18.41 -25.96 -27.64
N ILE A 74 -17.53 -26.85 -27.19
CA ILE A 74 -17.35 -27.13 -25.77
C ILE A 74 -16.90 -25.88 -25.03
N HIS A 75 -15.85 -25.21 -25.51
CA HIS A 75 -15.33 -23.99 -24.88
C HIS A 75 -16.35 -22.84 -24.95
N PHE A 76 -17.05 -22.67 -26.07
CA PHE A 76 -18.12 -21.67 -26.19
C PHE A 76 -19.23 -21.92 -25.16
N TYR A 77 -19.69 -23.17 -25.02
CA TYR A 77 -20.72 -23.51 -24.05
C TYR A 77 -20.27 -23.15 -22.63
N PHE A 78 -19.06 -23.52 -22.22
CA PHE A 78 -18.57 -23.18 -20.88
C PHE A 78 -18.35 -21.68 -20.69
N SER A 79 -17.72 -21.00 -21.64
CA SER A 79 -17.36 -19.59 -21.52
C SER A 79 -18.58 -18.67 -21.65
N ALA A 80 -19.56 -18.98 -22.49
CA ALA A 80 -20.73 -18.14 -22.71
C ALA A 80 -21.83 -18.33 -21.63
N PHE A 81 -21.99 -19.55 -21.09
CA PHE A 81 -22.97 -19.83 -20.05
C PHE A 81 -22.43 -19.67 -18.62
N ARG A 82 -21.11 -19.52 -18.44
CA ARG A 82 -20.49 -19.29 -17.12
C ARG A 82 -19.64 -18.02 -17.08
N SER A 83 -19.84 -17.09 -18.02
CA SER A 83 -19.06 -15.84 -18.11
C SER A 83 -19.05 -15.06 -16.80
N VAL A 84 -20.21 -14.89 -16.16
CA VAL A 84 -20.33 -14.21 -14.86
C VAL A 84 -19.41 -14.86 -13.82
N MET A 85 -19.49 -16.18 -13.65
CA MET A 85 -18.66 -16.89 -12.67
C MET A 85 -17.16 -16.72 -12.97
N ILE A 86 -16.76 -16.90 -14.23
CA ILE A 86 -15.36 -16.80 -14.67
C ILE A 86 -14.81 -15.39 -14.38
N VAL A 87 -15.57 -14.36 -14.74
CA VAL A 87 -15.13 -12.96 -14.52
C VAL A 87 -15.07 -12.64 -13.03
N MET A 88 -16.07 -13.04 -12.24
CA MET A 88 -16.10 -12.77 -10.80
C MET A 88 -14.94 -13.45 -10.06
N GLU A 89 -14.60 -14.68 -10.42
CA GLU A 89 -13.48 -15.43 -9.83
C GLU A 89 -12.13 -14.78 -10.19
N ASN A 90 -11.96 -14.35 -11.45
CA ASN A 90 -10.74 -13.68 -11.91
C ASN A 90 -10.43 -12.36 -11.20
N ILE A 91 -11.45 -11.66 -10.72
CA ILE A 91 -11.31 -10.36 -10.03
C ILE A 91 -11.48 -10.48 -8.52
N ASN A 92 -11.60 -11.70 -7.98
CA ASN A 92 -11.83 -11.97 -6.56
C ASN A 92 -13.04 -11.21 -5.98
N ALA A 93 -14.10 -11.04 -6.78
CA ALA A 93 -15.30 -10.34 -6.34
C ALA A 93 -16.03 -11.14 -5.24
N SER A 94 -16.53 -10.42 -4.24
CA SER A 94 -17.26 -10.97 -3.09
C SER A 94 -18.60 -10.24 -2.88
N PRO A 95 -19.61 -10.87 -2.28
CA PRO A 95 -20.85 -10.17 -1.96
C PRO A 95 -20.58 -9.01 -0.99
N PRO A 96 -21.34 -7.89 -1.07
CA PRO A 96 -21.20 -6.76 -0.15
C PRO A 96 -21.52 -7.21 1.29
N ASP A 97 -20.78 -6.67 2.25
CA ASP A 97 -20.98 -6.91 3.68
C ASP A 97 -22.15 -6.04 4.20
N PRO A 98 -23.27 -6.63 4.67
CA PRO A 98 -24.41 -5.86 5.18
C PRO A 98 -24.10 -5.04 6.45
N GLU A 99 -23.07 -5.44 7.21
CA GLU A 99 -22.67 -4.78 8.45
C GLU A 99 -21.82 -3.53 8.22
N ASP A 100 -21.17 -3.41 7.06
CA ASP A 100 -20.44 -2.21 6.68
C ASP A 100 -21.38 -1.12 6.14
N GLY A 101 -21.20 0.11 6.64
CA GLY A 101 -22.02 1.26 6.26
C GLY A 101 -21.84 1.67 4.80
N ILE A 102 -20.64 1.51 4.23
CA ILE A 102 -20.35 1.85 2.84
C ILE A 102 -21.00 0.82 1.90
N HIS A 103 -20.84 -0.46 2.20
CA HIS A 103 -21.52 -1.55 1.48
C HIS A 103 -23.04 -1.49 1.58
N ARG A 104 -23.60 -1.13 2.74
CA ARG A 104 -25.04 -0.92 2.89
C ARG A 104 -25.56 0.21 2.00
N ARG A 105 -24.80 1.30 1.86
CA ARG A 105 -25.12 2.39 0.91
C ARG A 105 -25.16 1.87 -0.53
N LEU A 106 -24.20 1.03 -0.92
CA LEU A 106 -24.17 0.39 -2.24
C LEU A 106 -25.42 -0.47 -2.48
N MET A 107 -25.78 -1.32 -1.51
CA MET A 107 -26.98 -2.16 -1.61
C MET A 107 -28.26 -1.34 -1.77
N ASN A 108 -28.41 -0.26 -0.99
CA ASN A 108 -29.57 0.64 -1.11
C ASN A 108 -29.68 1.29 -2.49
N ILE A 109 -28.56 1.73 -3.07
CA ILE A 109 -28.56 2.34 -4.42
C ILE A 109 -28.92 1.30 -5.48
N VAL A 110 -28.46 0.06 -5.33
CA VAL A 110 -28.80 -1.04 -6.25
C VAL A 110 -30.30 -1.33 -6.20
N ASP A 111 -30.90 -1.37 -5.01
CA ASP A 111 -32.35 -1.51 -4.85
C ASP A 111 -33.11 -0.35 -5.50
N GLU A 112 -32.62 0.89 -5.37
CA GLU A 112 -33.20 2.06 -6.05
C GLU A 112 -33.15 1.93 -7.57
N ILE A 113 -32.06 1.38 -8.11
CA ILE A 113 -31.92 1.11 -9.54
C ILE A 113 -32.90 0.03 -9.99
N HIS A 114 -33.13 -1.03 -9.22
CA HIS A 114 -34.17 -2.02 -9.53
C HIS A 114 -35.56 -1.38 -9.64
N VAL A 115 -35.88 -0.46 -8.73
CA VAL A 115 -37.14 0.30 -8.76
C VAL A 115 -37.23 1.16 -10.03
N VAL A 116 -36.20 1.93 -10.36
CA VAL A 116 -36.21 2.82 -11.54
C VAL A 116 -36.27 2.05 -12.84
N THR A 117 -35.67 0.86 -12.88
CA THR A 117 -35.60 0.01 -14.08
C THR A 117 -36.82 -0.89 -14.22
N GLY A 118 -37.66 -0.98 -13.18
CA GLY A 118 -38.90 -1.75 -13.15
C GLY A 118 -38.68 -3.25 -13.10
N ASP A 119 -37.63 -3.69 -12.40
CA ASP A 119 -37.27 -5.11 -12.20
C ASP A 119 -37.17 -5.94 -13.50
N LYS A 120 -36.90 -5.28 -14.63
CA LYS A 120 -36.79 -5.94 -15.94
C LYS A 120 -35.78 -7.09 -15.95
N ARG A 121 -34.72 -6.97 -15.16
CA ARG A 121 -33.71 -7.99 -14.95
C ARG A 121 -33.18 -7.87 -13.53
N LYS A 122 -33.03 -9.01 -12.85
CA LYS A 122 -32.44 -9.06 -11.51
C LYS A 122 -30.94 -8.84 -11.61
N ILE A 123 -30.47 -7.71 -11.09
CA ILE A 123 -29.05 -7.32 -11.06
C ILE A 123 -28.50 -7.59 -9.66
N LYS A 124 -27.48 -8.42 -9.54
CA LYS A 124 -26.75 -8.59 -8.27
C LYS A 124 -25.62 -7.57 -8.19
N CYS A 125 -25.27 -7.13 -7.00
CA CYS A 125 -24.08 -6.31 -6.80
C CYS A 125 -23.03 -7.08 -6.01
N VAL A 126 -21.77 -6.93 -6.39
CA VAL A 126 -20.61 -7.51 -5.70
C VAL A 126 -19.50 -6.45 -5.57
N VAL A 127 -18.59 -6.68 -4.63
CA VAL A 127 -17.48 -5.79 -4.33
C VAL A 127 -16.17 -6.46 -4.73
N ILE A 128 -15.31 -5.72 -5.43
CA ILE A 128 -13.97 -6.13 -5.80
C ILE A 128 -13.00 -5.54 -4.76
N PRO A 129 -12.20 -6.35 -4.06
CA PRO A 129 -11.30 -5.90 -3.00
C PRO A 129 -10.05 -5.20 -3.57
N SER A 130 -10.25 -4.05 -4.22
CA SER A 130 -9.20 -3.28 -4.89
C SER A 130 -9.38 -1.79 -4.67
N LEU A 131 -8.27 -1.07 -4.49
CA LEU A 131 -8.23 0.38 -4.35
C LEU A 131 -8.47 1.13 -5.67
N SER A 132 -8.55 0.41 -6.80
CA SER A 132 -8.87 1.01 -8.08
C SER A 132 -10.22 1.70 -8.06
N MET A 133 -10.41 2.72 -8.89
CA MET A 133 -11.71 3.37 -9.09
C MET A 133 -12.34 2.86 -10.38
N ASN A 134 -13.09 1.76 -10.29
CA ASN A 134 -13.77 1.19 -11.44
C ASN A 134 -15.05 0.44 -11.06
N ALA A 135 -15.90 0.23 -12.03
CA ALA A 135 -17.07 -0.65 -11.94
C ALA A 135 -17.17 -1.45 -13.24
N LEU A 136 -17.84 -2.59 -13.21
CA LEU A 136 -18.06 -3.39 -14.42
C LEU A 136 -19.40 -4.10 -14.35
N ALA A 137 -20.05 -4.24 -15.50
CA ALA A 137 -21.27 -5.02 -15.67
C ALA A 137 -20.96 -6.32 -16.42
N VAL A 138 -21.46 -7.45 -15.90
CA VAL A 138 -21.32 -8.77 -16.52
C VAL A 138 -22.67 -9.48 -16.60
N ALA A 139 -22.92 -10.13 -17.72
CA ALA A 139 -24.12 -10.92 -17.97
C ALA A 139 -23.79 -12.23 -18.70
N ASP A 140 -24.60 -13.27 -18.48
CA ASP A 140 -24.47 -14.56 -19.16
C ASP A 140 -25.77 -15.05 -19.80
N PHE A 141 -25.67 -16.13 -20.59
CA PHE A 141 -26.82 -16.79 -21.22
C PHE A 141 -27.72 -17.57 -20.24
N ARG A 142 -27.31 -17.75 -18.97
CA ARG A 142 -28.16 -18.32 -17.92
C ARG A 142 -29.13 -17.29 -17.33
N GLY A 143 -28.98 -16.03 -17.72
CA GLY A 143 -29.79 -14.92 -17.23
C GLY A 143 -29.19 -14.21 -16.02
N GLU A 144 -28.03 -14.66 -15.52
CA GLU A 144 -27.33 -14.00 -14.43
C GLU A 144 -26.81 -12.63 -14.91
N ALA A 145 -26.87 -11.64 -14.02
CA ALA A 145 -26.40 -10.29 -14.27
C ALA A 145 -25.84 -9.70 -12.98
N VAL A 146 -24.63 -9.18 -13.06
CA VAL A 146 -23.88 -8.69 -11.90
C VAL A 146 -23.23 -7.35 -12.25
N ILE A 147 -23.35 -6.38 -11.34
CA ILE A 147 -22.49 -5.19 -11.33
C ILE A 147 -21.44 -5.41 -10.24
N ALA A 148 -20.17 -5.39 -10.63
CA ALA A 148 -19.06 -5.46 -9.69
C ALA A 148 -18.46 -4.07 -9.52
N VAL A 149 -18.31 -3.64 -8.27
CA VAL A 149 -17.81 -2.31 -7.91
C VAL A 149 -16.54 -2.46 -7.09
N THR A 150 -15.50 -1.68 -7.38
CA THR A 150 -14.27 -1.73 -6.59
C THR A 150 -14.42 -1.02 -5.25
N GLU A 151 -13.71 -1.52 -4.23
CA GLU A 151 -13.62 -0.90 -2.90
C GLU A 151 -13.23 0.58 -2.99
N GLY A 152 -12.28 0.88 -3.87
CA GLY A 152 -11.81 2.24 -4.14
C GLY A 152 -12.86 3.16 -4.78
N LEU A 153 -13.80 2.63 -5.55
CA LEU A 153 -14.89 3.41 -6.15
C LEU A 153 -16.02 3.64 -5.14
N VAL A 154 -16.49 2.58 -4.48
CA VAL A 154 -17.58 2.67 -3.50
C VAL A 154 -17.19 3.54 -2.29
N SER A 155 -15.91 3.56 -1.90
CA SER A 155 -15.44 4.38 -0.78
C SER A 155 -15.27 5.86 -1.10
N ARG A 156 -14.92 6.22 -2.35
CA ARG A 156 -14.55 7.60 -2.71
C ARG A 156 -15.67 8.39 -3.39
N LEU A 157 -16.60 7.71 -4.06
CA LEU A 157 -17.74 8.40 -4.64
C LEU A 157 -18.75 8.79 -3.56
N THR A 158 -19.32 9.99 -3.71
CA THR A 158 -20.53 10.38 -2.98
C THR A 158 -21.72 9.55 -3.45
N ARG A 159 -22.79 9.52 -2.65
CA ARG A 159 -24.01 8.75 -3.00
C ARG A 159 -24.56 9.10 -4.40
N PRO A 160 -24.72 10.38 -4.81
CA PRO A 160 -25.23 10.70 -6.14
C PRO A 160 -24.29 10.31 -7.27
N GLN A 161 -22.97 10.38 -7.04
CA GLN A 161 -21.95 9.97 -8.02
C GLN A 161 -21.96 8.46 -8.21
N LEU A 162 -22.03 7.70 -7.12
CA LEU A 162 -22.13 6.24 -7.15
C LEU A 162 -23.42 5.78 -7.82
N GLU A 163 -24.54 6.44 -7.53
CA GLU A 163 -25.83 6.20 -8.19
C GLU A 163 -25.75 6.44 -9.71
N ALA A 164 -25.08 7.51 -10.15
CA ALA A 164 -24.89 7.78 -11.57
C ALA A 164 -24.05 6.70 -12.28
N VAL A 165 -22.97 6.22 -11.65
CA VAL A 165 -22.14 5.14 -12.19
C VAL A 165 -22.92 3.82 -12.24
N LEU A 166 -23.61 3.46 -11.16
CA LEU A 166 -24.40 2.22 -11.13
C LEU A 166 -25.58 2.25 -12.11
N ALA A 167 -26.23 3.39 -12.31
CA ALA A 167 -27.27 3.55 -13.32
C ALA A 167 -26.72 3.41 -14.75
N HIS A 168 -25.50 3.86 -14.99
CA HIS A 168 -24.79 3.63 -16.26
C HIS A 168 -24.55 2.12 -16.48
N GLU A 169 -23.98 1.43 -15.49
CA GLU A 169 -23.72 -0.02 -15.59
C GLU A 169 -25.00 -0.86 -15.71
N ALA A 170 -26.06 -0.47 -14.99
CA ALA A 170 -27.36 -1.14 -15.07
C ALA A 170 -27.98 -1.00 -16.47
N TYR A 171 -27.78 0.14 -17.14
CA TYR A 171 -28.25 0.31 -18.51
C TYR A 171 -27.60 -0.67 -19.49
N HIS A 172 -26.30 -0.96 -19.35
CA HIS A 172 -25.62 -1.98 -20.17
C HIS A 172 -26.23 -3.37 -20.01
N ILE A 173 -26.68 -3.71 -18.80
CA ILE A 173 -27.35 -4.98 -18.51
C ILE A 173 -28.75 -5.04 -19.13
N ILE A 174 -29.52 -3.95 -19.00
CA ILE A 174 -30.93 -3.90 -19.42
C ILE A 174 -31.06 -3.77 -20.95
N SER A 175 -30.16 -3.02 -21.58
CA SER A 175 -30.08 -2.91 -23.04
C SER A 175 -29.63 -4.22 -23.70
N GLY A 176 -29.02 -5.13 -22.93
CA GLY A 176 -28.46 -6.39 -23.42
C GLY A 176 -27.07 -6.25 -24.03
N ASP A 177 -26.52 -5.04 -24.09
CA ASP A 177 -25.18 -4.77 -24.62
C ASP A 177 -24.08 -5.48 -23.83
N CYS A 178 -24.26 -5.61 -22.51
CA CYS A 178 -23.37 -6.30 -21.59
C CYS A 178 -23.21 -7.80 -21.88
N LEU A 179 -24.23 -8.49 -22.41
CA LEU A 179 -24.18 -9.93 -22.65
C LEU A 179 -23.15 -10.27 -23.74
N GLU A 180 -23.16 -9.52 -24.83
CA GLU A 180 -22.24 -9.69 -25.94
C GLU A 180 -20.80 -9.44 -25.50
N THR A 181 -20.55 -8.31 -24.83
CA THR A 181 -19.21 -7.95 -24.35
C THR A 181 -18.70 -8.94 -23.30
N SER A 182 -19.58 -9.47 -22.43
CA SER A 182 -19.22 -10.48 -21.42
C SER A 182 -18.80 -11.82 -22.05
N VAL A 183 -19.54 -12.25 -23.07
CA VAL A 183 -19.23 -13.48 -23.81
C VAL A 183 -17.94 -13.29 -24.61
N ALA A 184 -17.77 -12.14 -25.29
CA ALA A 184 -16.54 -11.82 -26.00
C ALA A 184 -15.33 -11.79 -25.06
N ALA A 185 -15.43 -11.11 -23.91
CA ALA A 185 -14.40 -11.09 -22.88
C ALA A 185 -14.03 -12.49 -22.38
N SER A 186 -15.02 -13.35 -22.17
CA SER A 186 -14.78 -14.72 -21.69
C SER A 186 -14.15 -15.61 -22.76
N LEU A 187 -14.49 -15.41 -24.04
CA LEU A 187 -13.94 -16.19 -25.16
C LEU A 187 -12.52 -15.75 -25.52
N PHE A 188 -12.26 -14.44 -25.60
CA PHE A 188 -10.99 -13.90 -26.08
C PHE A 188 -10.04 -13.48 -24.96
N GLY A 189 -10.52 -13.27 -23.74
CA GLY A 189 -9.71 -12.74 -22.65
C GLY A 189 -8.59 -13.66 -22.19
N MET A 190 -8.80 -14.99 -22.27
CA MET A 190 -7.74 -15.96 -22.05
C MET A 190 -6.65 -15.85 -23.12
N TYR A 191 -7.02 -15.64 -24.39
CA TYR A 191 -6.04 -15.50 -25.48
C TYR A 191 -5.26 -14.19 -25.38
N ALA A 192 -5.94 -13.09 -25.06
CA ALA A 192 -5.29 -11.80 -24.87
C ALA A 192 -4.26 -11.85 -23.73
N SER A 193 -4.63 -12.42 -22.58
CA SER A 193 -3.72 -12.54 -21.44
C SER A 193 -2.58 -13.53 -21.70
N ALA A 194 -2.83 -14.64 -22.40
CA ALA A 194 -1.77 -15.57 -22.81
C ALA A 194 -0.76 -14.92 -23.78
N LEU A 195 -1.24 -14.14 -24.76
CA LEU A 195 -0.38 -13.42 -25.70
C LEU A 195 0.47 -12.36 -25.00
N GLU A 196 -0.11 -11.58 -24.08
CA GLU A 196 0.65 -10.60 -23.30
C GLU A 196 1.75 -11.26 -22.48
N ARG A 197 1.43 -12.35 -21.77
CA ARG A 197 2.43 -13.09 -20.98
C ARG A 197 3.55 -13.68 -21.83
N MET A 198 3.24 -14.17 -23.03
CA MET A 198 4.23 -14.67 -23.99
C MET A 198 5.12 -13.57 -24.55
N MET A 199 4.57 -12.37 -24.79
CA MET A 199 5.34 -11.22 -25.27
C MET A 199 6.24 -10.64 -24.17
N ASP A 200 5.76 -10.59 -22.92
CA ASP A 200 6.52 -10.08 -21.77
C ASP A 200 7.63 -11.04 -21.31
N SER A 201 7.51 -12.34 -21.58
CA SER A 201 8.50 -13.35 -21.14
C SER A 201 9.83 -13.32 -21.91
N GLY A 202 10.01 -12.45 -22.92
CA GLY A 202 11.32 -12.13 -23.51
C GLY A 202 12.08 -13.31 -24.14
N GLU A 203 11.48 -14.48 -24.35
CA GLU A 203 12.11 -15.60 -25.05
C GLU A 203 12.17 -15.31 -26.57
N GLU A 204 13.13 -14.47 -26.97
CA GLU A 204 13.45 -14.12 -28.36
C GLU A 204 13.99 -15.30 -29.20
N GLY A 205 14.00 -16.54 -28.68
CA GLY A 205 14.90 -17.58 -29.17
C GLY A 205 14.35 -18.65 -30.14
N SER A 206 13.04 -18.93 -30.21
CA SER A 206 12.60 -20.10 -31.02
C SER A 206 11.14 -20.13 -31.48
N MET A 207 10.28 -19.21 -30.99
CA MET A 207 8.85 -19.17 -31.36
C MET A 207 8.50 -17.97 -32.26
N GLY A 208 9.50 -17.19 -32.69
CA GLY A 208 9.34 -16.01 -33.54
C GLY A 208 9.19 -16.36 -35.03
N PHE A 209 8.09 -15.90 -35.64
CA PHE A 209 7.77 -15.93 -37.08
C PHE A 209 7.20 -17.22 -37.70
N HIS A 210 6.56 -18.11 -36.93
CA HIS A 210 5.70 -19.13 -37.57
C HIS A 210 4.41 -18.47 -38.12
N PRO A 211 4.03 -18.65 -39.42
CA PRO A 211 2.87 -17.99 -40.03
C PRO A 211 1.55 -18.23 -39.27
N VAL A 212 1.42 -19.40 -38.63
CA VAL A 212 0.26 -19.76 -37.78
C VAL A 212 0.14 -18.86 -36.55
N PHE A 213 1.26 -18.53 -35.90
CA PHE A 213 1.25 -17.64 -34.73
C PHE A 213 0.93 -16.20 -35.13
N LEU A 214 1.48 -15.72 -36.27
CA LEU A 214 1.13 -14.41 -36.81
C LEU A 214 -0.36 -14.30 -37.15
N LEU A 215 -0.93 -15.34 -37.76
CA LEU A 215 -2.35 -15.40 -38.07
C LEU A 215 -3.21 -15.41 -36.80
N PHE A 216 -2.81 -16.17 -35.78
CA PHE A 216 -3.47 -16.17 -34.47
C PHE A 216 -3.48 -14.77 -33.84
N TRP A 217 -2.31 -14.11 -33.79
CA TRP A 217 -2.16 -12.75 -33.27
C TRP A 217 -3.04 -11.75 -34.04
N LEU A 218 -3.03 -11.81 -35.37
CA LEU A 218 -3.87 -10.94 -36.22
C LEU A 218 -5.36 -11.14 -35.97
N LEU A 219 -5.82 -12.39 -35.87
CA LEU A 219 -7.23 -12.70 -35.61
C LEU A 219 -7.70 -12.17 -34.24
N VAL A 220 -6.87 -12.31 -33.20
CA VAL A 220 -7.16 -11.76 -31.86
C VAL A 220 -7.17 -10.23 -31.87
N LYS A 221 -6.25 -9.58 -32.60
CA LYS A 221 -6.26 -8.11 -32.72
C LYS A 221 -7.46 -7.61 -33.53
N PHE A 222 -7.87 -8.35 -34.57
CA PHE A 222 -9.01 -7.99 -35.39
C PHE A 222 -10.34 -8.12 -34.64
N SER A 223 -10.50 -9.15 -33.79
CA SER A 223 -11.69 -9.25 -32.92
C SER A 223 -11.77 -8.10 -31.91
N ASN A 224 -10.64 -7.69 -31.33
CA ASN A 224 -10.58 -6.51 -30.45
C ASN A 224 -10.98 -5.21 -31.19
N LEU A 225 -10.52 -5.05 -32.43
CA LEU A 225 -10.83 -3.87 -33.25
C LEU A 225 -12.34 -3.77 -33.56
N LEU A 226 -12.98 -4.90 -33.89
CA LEU A 226 -14.42 -4.93 -34.17
C LEU A 226 -15.26 -4.55 -32.95
N ASN A 227 -14.87 -5.02 -31.77
CA ASN A 227 -15.56 -4.69 -30.52
C ASN A 227 -15.45 -3.20 -30.17
N MET A 228 -14.32 -2.56 -30.48
CA MET A 228 -14.10 -1.15 -30.18
C MET A 228 -15.02 -0.20 -30.98
N PHE A 229 -15.30 -0.48 -32.26
CA PHE A 229 -16.21 0.35 -33.07
C PHE A 229 -17.65 0.36 -32.53
N ILE A 230 -18.03 -0.67 -31.80
CA ILE A 230 -19.37 -0.84 -31.24
C ILE A 230 -19.48 -0.12 -29.87
N SER A 231 -18.39 -0.09 -29.10
CA SER A 231 -18.33 0.44 -27.73
C SER A 231 -18.69 1.93 -27.61
N ARG A 232 -18.20 2.80 -28.50
CA ARG A 232 -18.30 4.26 -28.29
C ARG A 232 -19.73 4.80 -28.25
N GLU A 233 -20.58 4.37 -29.18
CA GLU A 233 -21.97 4.85 -29.20
C GLU A 233 -22.78 4.27 -28.02
N ARG A 234 -22.34 3.14 -27.45
CA ARG A 234 -22.96 2.55 -26.24
C ARG A 234 -22.68 3.41 -25.02
N GLU A 235 -21.45 3.84 -24.83
CA GLU A 235 -21.04 4.67 -23.69
C GLU A 235 -21.81 6.01 -23.61
N TYR A 236 -21.94 6.74 -24.73
CA TYR A 236 -22.72 7.99 -24.74
C TYR A 236 -24.21 7.77 -24.41
N ARG A 237 -24.77 6.61 -24.81
CA ARG A 237 -26.15 6.25 -24.51
C ARG A 237 -26.33 5.85 -23.07
N ALA A 238 -25.37 5.09 -22.53
CA ALA A 238 -25.34 4.71 -21.13
C ALA A 238 -25.22 5.95 -20.22
N ASP A 239 -24.41 6.95 -20.62
CA ASP A 239 -24.37 8.26 -19.94
C ASP A 239 -25.74 8.97 -19.97
N ALA A 240 -26.36 9.07 -21.15
CA ALA A 240 -27.67 9.70 -21.27
C ALA A 240 -28.77 8.94 -20.50
N ALA A 241 -28.69 7.60 -20.47
CA ALA A 241 -29.60 6.75 -19.74
C ALA A 241 -29.41 6.88 -18.22
N SER A 242 -28.17 6.93 -17.75
CA SER A 242 -27.83 7.24 -16.35
C SER A 242 -28.45 8.57 -15.93
N VAL A 243 -28.25 9.63 -16.71
CA VAL A 243 -28.87 10.94 -16.44
C VAL A 243 -30.40 10.88 -16.46
N ARG A 244 -31.00 10.08 -17.34
CA ARG A 244 -32.46 9.89 -17.37
C ARG A 244 -32.98 9.16 -16.13
N MET A 245 -32.21 8.22 -15.60
CA MET A 245 -32.54 7.43 -14.40
C MET A 245 -32.35 8.26 -13.13
N THR A 246 -31.20 8.92 -12.96
CA THR A 246 -30.81 9.65 -11.74
C THR A 246 -31.22 11.12 -11.73
N ARG A 247 -31.57 11.67 -12.89
CA ARG A 247 -31.87 13.10 -13.11
C ARG A 247 -30.72 14.04 -12.73
N ASN A 248 -29.49 13.54 -12.65
CA ASN A 248 -28.34 14.32 -12.20
C ASN A 248 -27.14 14.22 -13.16
N PRO A 249 -27.10 15.06 -14.22
CA PRO A 249 -25.96 15.08 -15.16
C PRO A 249 -24.65 15.57 -14.52
N LEU A 250 -24.75 16.41 -13.47
CA LEU A 250 -23.57 16.93 -12.79
C LEU A 250 -22.86 15.84 -11.99
N ALA A 251 -23.60 15.00 -11.26
CA ALA A 251 -23.02 13.89 -10.50
C ALA A 251 -22.29 12.88 -11.40
N MET A 252 -22.80 12.62 -12.60
CA MET A 252 -22.12 11.77 -13.58
C MET A 252 -20.81 12.41 -14.06
N ALA A 253 -20.81 13.71 -14.35
CA ALA A 253 -19.62 14.43 -14.76
C ALA A 253 -18.56 14.51 -13.64
N GLU A 254 -19.00 14.75 -12.40
CA GLU A 254 -18.14 14.74 -11.20
C GLU A 254 -17.52 13.35 -10.97
N ALA A 255 -18.30 12.28 -11.13
CA ALA A 255 -17.81 10.91 -10.99
C ALA A 255 -16.72 10.61 -12.04
N LEU A 256 -16.96 10.94 -13.31
CA LEU A 256 -15.97 10.79 -14.39
C LEU A 256 -14.69 11.59 -14.12
N HIS A 257 -14.82 12.83 -13.64
CA HIS A 257 -13.67 13.67 -13.28
C HIS A 257 -12.83 13.06 -12.15
N LEU A 258 -13.48 12.52 -11.12
CA LEU A 258 -12.79 11.91 -10.00
C LEU A 258 -12.11 10.59 -10.39
N ILE A 259 -12.77 9.79 -11.23
CA ILE A 259 -12.22 8.52 -11.73
C ILE A 259 -11.01 8.78 -12.64
N SER A 260 -11.07 9.79 -13.52
CA SER A 260 -9.97 10.08 -14.45
C SER A 260 -8.68 10.56 -13.77
N ARG A 261 -8.76 11.04 -12.53
CA ARG A 261 -7.60 11.53 -11.76
C ARG A 261 -7.02 10.49 -10.81
N ASN A 262 -7.66 9.32 -10.71
CA ASN A 262 -7.30 8.28 -9.76
C ASN A 262 -6.90 7.00 -10.50
N TRP A 263 -6.24 6.08 -9.78
CA TRP A 263 -5.84 4.80 -10.35
C TRP A 263 -7.05 3.92 -10.69
N THR A 264 -7.18 3.50 -11.94
CA THR A 264 -8.34 2.75 -12.47
C THR A 264 -8.15 1.23 -12.53
N GLY A 265 -7.02 0.72 -12.03
CA GLY A 265 -6.77 -0.73 -11.88
C GLY A 265 -5.79 -1.33 -12.87
N SER A 266 -4.92 -0.53 -13.50
CA SER A 266 -3.82 -1.01 -14.36
C SER A 266 -3.00 -2.10 -13.67
N GLY A 267 -2.87 -3.27 -14.29
CA GLY A 267 -2.12 -4.41 -13.76
C GLY A 267 -2.88 -5.28 -12.75
N PHE A 268 -4.05 -4.86 -12.29
CA PHE A 268 -4.95 -5.68 -11.46
C PHE A 268 -6.06 -6.31 -12.30
N ILE A 269 -6.70 -5.51 -13.17
CA ILE A 269 -7.69 -6.01 -14.14
C ILE A 269 -6.95 -6.53 -15.37
N SER A 270 -7.25 -7.77 -15.78
CA SER A 270 -6.62 -8.39 -16.95
C SER A 270 -7.08 -7.75 -18.27
N SER A 271 -6.21 -7.77 -19.29
CA SER A 271 -6.49 -7.29 -20.66
C SER A 271 -7.77 -7.86 -21.26
N GLY A 272 -8.12 -9.07 -20.85
CA GLY A 272 -9.29 -9.77 -21.36
C GLY A 272 -10.63 -9.23 -20.88
N ILE A 273 -10.67 -8.43 -19.81
CA ILE A 273 -11.90 -8.00 -19.12
C ILE A 273 -12.06 -6.47 -19.16
N GLU A 274 -11.06 -5.74 -19.66
CA GLU A 274 -11.06 -4.26 -19.71
C GLU A 274 -12.29 -3.67 -20.40
N MET A 275 -12.80 -4.34 -21.44
CA MET A 275 -13.97 -3.91 -22.20
C MET A 275 -15.28 -3.92 -21.39
N LEU A 276 -15.29 -4.58 -20.22
CA LEU A 276 -16.43 -4.62 -19.31
C LEU A 276 -16.40 -3.49 -18.29
N CYS A 277 -15.27 -2.78 -18.18
CA CYS A 277 -15.06 -1.75 -17.18
C CYS A 277 -15.68 -0.42 -17.59
N PHE A 278 -16.15 0.33 -16.60
CA PHE A 278 -16.69 1.68 -16.75
C PHE A 278 -15.68 2.65 -17.38
N VAL A 279 -14.41 2.51 -16.99
CA VAL A 279 -13.26 3.23 -17.56
C VAL A 279 -12.13 2.23 -17.83
N SER A 280 -11.35 2.46 -18.89
CA SER A 280 -10.17 1.64 -19.19
C SER A 280 -9.21 1.58 -17.99
N PRO A 281 -8.82 0.39 -17.51
CA PRO A 281 -7.85 0.25 -16.43
C PRO A 281 -6.43 0.60 -16.88
N ARG A 282 -6.11 0.52 -18.17
CA ARG A 282 -4.85 1.01 -18.75
C ARG A 282 -5.06 2.42 -19.28
N ILE A 283 -4.43 3.40 -18.63
CA ILE A 283 -4.31 4.76 -19.16
C ILE A 283 -3.21 4.72 -20.22
N THR A 284 -3.58 4.59 -21.49
CA THR A 284 -2.62 4.71 -22.60
C THR A 284 -2.62 6.17 -23.05
N SER A 285 -1.46 6.74 -23.42
CA SER A 285 -1.36 8.11 -23.97
C SER A 285 -2.23 8.36 -25.22
N LEU A 286 -2.74 7.29 -25.84
CA LEU A 286 -3.68 7.31 -26.96
C LEU A 286 -5.14 7.61 -26.54
N ASP A 287 -5.54 7.30 -25.31
CA ASP A 287 -6.93 7.44 -24.83
C ASP A 287 -7.34 8.90 -24.57
N GLU A 288 -6.37 9.79 -24.31
CA GLU A 288 -6.58 11.24 -24.17
C GLU A 288 -6.20 12.03 -25.44
N SER A 289 -5.67 11.37 -26.47
CA SER A 289 -5.25 12.03 -27.69
C SER A 289 -6.44 12.32 -28.62
N GLU A 290 -6.50 13.53 -29.17
CA GLU A 290 -7.55 13.94 -30.10
C GLU A 290 -7.10 13.74 -31.57
N GLY A 291 -7.91 13.07 -32.39
CA GLY A 291 -7.65 12.89 -33.82
C GLY A 291 -8.32 11.65 -34.41
N TRP A 292 -8.54 11.61 -35.73
CA TRP A 292 -9.29 10.51 -36.39
C TRP A 292 -8.71 9.12 -36.12
N TRP A 293 -7.39 8.98 -36.07
CA TRP A 293 -6.69 7.70 -35.80
C TRP A 293 -6.72 7.29 -34.32
N ALA A 294 -6.61 8.25 -33.39
CA ALA A 294 -6.78 8.01 -31.95
C ALA A 294 -8.25 7.69 -31.61
N ASP A 295 -9.17 8.38 -32.28
CA ASP A 295 -10.59 8.07 -32.29
C ASP A 295 -10.91 6.72 -32.96
N LEU A 296 -9.95 6.08 -33.61
CA LEU A 296 -10.09 4.78 -34.24
C LEU A 296 -9.29 3.68 -33.51
N MET A 297 -8.66 3.95 -32.37
CA MET A 297 -7.87 2.95 -31.60
C MET A 297 -8.13 2.93 -30.09
N SER A 298 -8.89 3.89 -29.53
CA SER A 298 -9.27 3.87 -28.11
C SER A 298 -10.57 3.10 -27.84
N THR A 299 -10.53 2.20 -26.84
CA THR A 299 -11.59 1.27 -26.41
C THR A 299 -12.79 1.94 -25.74
N HIS A 300 -12.58 3.14 -25.19
CA HIS A 300 -13.62 4.00 -24.61
C HIS A 300 -13.57 5.38 -25.28
N PRO A 301 -14.69 6.11 -25.42
CA PRO A 301 -14.62 7.49 -25.86
C PRO A 301 -13.84 8.34 -24.84
N PRO A 302 -13.10 9.38 -25.28
CA PRO A 302 -12.32 10.23 -24.38
C PRO A 302 -13.20 10.77 -23.25
N ILE A 303 -12.75 10.59 -22.01
CA ILE A 303 -13.51 10.99 -20.80
C ILE A 303 -13.90 12.47 -20.87
N ARG A 304 -12.99 13.32 -21.37
CA ARG A 304 -13.22 14.75 -21.58
C ARG A 304 -14.45 15.04 -22.45
N LYS A 305 -14.62 14.32 -23.57
CA LYS A 305 -15.78 14.50 -24.47
C LYS A 305 -17.09 14.09 -23.77
N ARG A 306 -17.08 13.01 -22.99
CA ARG A 306 -18.25 12.58 -22.18
C ARG A 306 -18.60 13.66 -21.15
N MET A 307 -17.60 14.15 -20.41
CA MET A 307 -17.77 15.21 -19.42
C MET A 307 -18.32 16.48 -20.04
N GLU A 308 -17.83 16.91 -21.21
CA GLU A 308 -18.33 18.11 -21.90
C GLU A 308 -19.82 18.02 -22.23
N ILE A 309 -20.29 16.86 -22.70
CA ILE A 309 -21.71 16.63 -23.00
C ILE A 309 -22.55 16.72 -21.72
N LEU A 310 -22.13 16.06 -20.65
CA LEU A 310 -22.82 16.04 -19.36
C LEU A 310 -22.85 17.43 -18.70
N LEU A 311 -21.73 18.14 -18.71
CA LEU A 311 -21.61 19.50 -18.21
C LEU A 311 -22.46 20.49 -19.00
N LYS A 312 -22.58 20.30 -20.33
CA LYS A 312 -23.51 21.07 -21.17
C LYS A 312 -24.96 20.82 -20.79
N MET A 313 -25.35 19.59 -20.45
CA MET A 313 -26.68 19.27 -19.90
C MET A 313 -26.91 19.95 -18.54
N ALA A 314 -25.89 19.99 -17.69
CA ALA A 314 -25.91 20.65 -16.38
C ALA A 314 -25.79 22.18 -16.44
N ARG A 315 -25.46 22.76 -17.60
CA ARG A 315 -25.13 24.19 -17.79
C ARG A 315 -23.96 24.66 -16.92
N VAL A 316 -22.95 23.82 -16.76
CA VAL A 316 -21.72 24.10 -15.99
C VAL A 316 -20.52 24.06 -16.94
N SER A 317 -19.51 24.91 -16.75
CA SER A 317 -18.25 24.83 -17.49
C SER A 317 -17.25 23.91 -16.78
N ILE A 318 -16.33 23.28 -17.53
CA ILE A 318 -15.30 22.42 -16.94
C ILE A 318 -14.40 23.17 -15.95
N SER A 319 -14.07 24.43 -16.24
CA SER A 319 -13.32 25.30 -15.33
C SER A 319 -14.02 25.55 -14.00
N LYS A 320 -15.36 25.62 -13.99
CA LYS A 320 -16.14 25.81 -12.77
C LYS A 320 -16.19 24.53 -11.93
N LEU A 321 -16.21 23.37 -12.59
CA LEU A 321 -16.07 22.06 -11.95
C LEU A 321 -14.70 21.93 -11.26
N GLU A 322 -13.63 22.22 -12.01
CA GLU A 322 -12.25 22.17 -11.49
C GLU A 322 -12.04 23.16 -10.34
N ALA A 323 -12.58 24.38 -10.44
CA ALA A 323 -12.52 25.36 -9.36
C ALA A 323 -13.24 24.88 -8.09
N LYS A 324 -14.40 24.22 -8.23
CA LYS A 324 -15.13 23.62 -7.10
C LYS A 324 -14.31 22.52 -6.44
N VAL A 325 -13.73 21.62 -7.22
CA VAL A 325 -12.89 20.51 -6.72
C VAL A 325 -11.64 21.05 -6.02
N ASN A 326 -10.99 22.07 -6.58
CA ASN A 326 -9.81 22.69 -5.95
C ASN A 326 -10.20 23.40 -4.63
N ALA A 327 -11.32 24.11 -4.59
CA ALA A 327 -11.82 24.75 -3.36
C ALA A 327 -12.22 23.73 -2.28
N GLU A 328 -12.80 22.58 -2.66
CA GLU A 328 -13.08 21.46 -1.75
C GLU A 328 -11.78 20.79 -1.26
N THR A 329 -10.74 20.72 -2.10
CA THR A 329 -9.43 20.19 -1.70
C THR A 329 -8.71 21.13 -0.73
N GLU A 330 -8.85 22.45 -0.92
CA GLU A 330 -8.30 23.48 -0.02
C GLU A 330 -9.03 23.53 1.34
N THR A 331 -10.32 23.19 1.39
CA THR A 331 -11.12 23.20 2.63
C THR A 331 -10.97 21.93 3.50
N PHE A 332 -10.35 20.87 2.96
CA PHE A 332 -9.95 19.67 3.73
C PHE A 332 -8.52 19.75 4.29
N VAL A 333 -7.86 20.90 4.22
CA VAL A 333 -6.75 21.20 5.13
C VAL A 333 -7.38 21.43 6.50
N SER A 334 -7.28 20.42 7.36
CA SER A 334 -7.79 20.44 8.73
C SER A 334 -7.51 21.77 9.42
N ASP A 335 -8.57 22.51 9.79
CA ASP A 335 -8.54 23.71 10.64
C ASP A 335 -8.09 23.41 12.09
N THR A 336 -7.55 22.22 12.37
CA THR A 336 -6.70 22.05 13.55
C THR A 336 -5.37 22.75 13.26
N PRO A 337 -4.99 23.83 13.98
CA PRO A 337 -3.65 24.37 13.83
C PRO A 337 -2.67 23.23 14.02
N GLU A 338 -1.92 22.89 12.96
CA GLU A 338 -0.87 21.88 13.06
C GLU A 338 0.01 22.27 14.24
N VAL A 339 0.07 21.43 15.26
CA VAL A 339 0.90 21.72 16.42
C VAL A 339 2.33 21.67 15.94
N VAL A 340 2.89 22.85 15.79
CA VAL A 340 4.27 23.05 15.39
C VAL A 340 5.18 22.80 16.58
N TYR A 341 6.31 22.14 16.33
CA TYR A 341 7.33 21.86 17.32
C TYR A 341 8.62 22.62 17.00
N TYR A 342 9.32 23.01 18.07
CA TYR A 342 10.70 23.46 18.03
C TYR A 342 11.55 22.44 18.80
N ALA A 343 12.77 22.18 18.32
CA ALA A 343 13.71 21.29 18.98
C ALA A 343 15.08 21.95 19.13
N LEU A 344 15.72 21.72 20.28
CA LEU A 344 17.05 22.25 20.57
C LEU A 344 18.14 21.37 19.94
N ASP A 345 18.90 21.91 19.01
CA ASP A 345 19.96 21.17 18.33
C ASP A 345 21.20 20.91 19.22
N PRO A 346 22.16 20.08 18.77
CA PRO A 346 23.40 19.82 19.53
C PRO A 346 24.30 21.05 19.72
N LYS A 347 24.07 22.15 18.99
CA LYS A 347 24.77 23.43 19.16
C LYS A 347 24.02 24.36 20.12
N HIS A 348 22.99 23.86 20.81
CA HIS A 348 22.13 24.60 21.73
C HIS A 348 21.34 25.73 21.07
N GLN A 349 20.94 25.56 19.81
CA GLN A 349 20.09 26.48 19.06
C GLN A 349 18.71 25.87 18.81
N TRP A 350 17.65 26.65 19.04
CA TRP A 350 16.28 26.22 18.75
C TRP A 350 16.05 26.20 17.24
N GLN A 351 15.65 25.05 16.71
CA GLN A 351 15.34 24.83 15.30
C GLN A 351 13.83 24.54 15.15
N GLY A 352 13.25 25.01 14.05
CA GLY A 352 11.82 24.89 13.73
C GLY A 352 11.34 26.12 12.97
N PRO A 353 10.04 26.23 12.64
CA PRO A 353 8.94 25.33 12.99
C PRO A 353 9.06 23.95 12.31
N TYR A 354 8.76 22.87 13.03
CA TYR A 354 8.68 21.50 12.49
C TYR A 354 7.30 20.89 12.69
N THR A 355 6.81 20.17 11.68
CA THR A 355 5.68 19.24 11.84
C THR A 355 6.13 17.95 12.54
N TYR A 356 5.17 17.13 13.00
CA TYR A 356 5.48 15.82 13.61
C TYR A 356 6.34 14.93 12.69
N THR A 357 5.99 14.89 11.40
CA THR A 357 6.66 14.08 10.38
C THR A 357 8.04 14.60 10.06
N GLU A 358 8.20 15.92 9.93
CA GLU A 358 9.51 16.55 9.76
C GLU A 358 10.41 16.28 10.96
N LEU A 359 9.90 16.43 12.19
CA LEU A 359 10.66 16.17 13.40
C LEU A 359 11.10 14.70 13.49
N ALA A 360 10.25 13.76 13.08
CA ALA A 360 10.56 12.34 13.00
C ALA A 360 11.64 11.99 11.97
N SER A 361 11.93 12.86 11.01
CA SER A 361 13.00 12.68 10.02
C SER A 361 14.36 13.19 10.50
N ILE A 362 14.39 14.01 11.56
CA ILE A 362 15.62 14.64 12.06
C ILE A 362 16.56 13.59 12.67
N SER A 363 17.74 13.46 12.09
CA SER A 363 18.74 12.46 12.53
C SER A 363 19.37 12.75 13.89
N TRP A 364 19.53 14.04 14.25
CA TRP A 364 20.11 14.46 15.53
C TRP A 364 19.10 14.49 16.68
N LEU A 365 17.81 14.23 16.43
CA LEU A 365 16.79 14.18 17.46
C LEU A 365 16.98 12.95 18.35
N THR A 366 17.08 13.17 19.66
CA THR A 366 17.24 12.11 20.67
C THR A 366 16.15 12.20 21.74
N PRO A 367 15.92 11.13 22.53
CA PRO A 367 14.93 11.17 23.62
C PRO A 367 15.21 12.25 24.69
N ASN A 368 16.46 12.70 24.79
CA ASN A 368 16.87 13.75 25.73
C ASN A 368 16.87 15.16 25.12
N THR A 369 16.57 15.30 23.83
CA THR A 369 16.47 16.59 23.16
C THR A 369 15.32 17.38 23.76
N TRP A 370 15.56 18.66 24.07
CA TRP A 370 14.52 19.57 24.54
C TRP A 370 13.64 19.99 23.36
N ILE A 371 12.34 19.90 23.55
CA ILE A 371 11.32 20.28 22.57
C ILE A 371 10.34 21.28 23.18
N SER A 372 9.73 22.08 22.33
CA SER A 372 8.64 22.99 22.67
C SER A 372 7.52 22.82 21.64
N SER A 373 6.29 22.61 22.09
CA SER A 373 5.09 22.71 21.25
C SER A 373 4.62 24.16 21.16
N GLY A 374 4.03 24.58 20.05
CA GLY A 374 3.46 25.93 19.88
C GLY A 374 2.32 26.26 20.86
N ASN A 375 2.09 27.57 21.04
CA ASN A 375 1.15 28.29 21.94
C ASN A 375 1.29 28.06 23.46
N GLU A 376 1.69 26.88 23.92
CA GLU A 376 2.04 26.63 25.32
C GLU A 376 3.56 26.48 25.42
N GLN A 377 4.25 27.42 26.09
CA GLN A 377 5.71 27.41 26.30
C GLN A 377 6.20 26.27 27.23
N THR A 378 5.64 25.07 27.11
CA THR A 378 6.06 23.90 27.87
C THR A 378 7.30 23.30 27.21
N ILE A 379 8.46 23.67 27.75
CA ILE A 379 9.74 23.07 27.40
C ILE A 379 9.85 21.74 28.14
N MET A 380 9.96 20.64 27.41
CA MET A 380 10.10 19.29 27.96
C MET A 380 11.08 18.47 27.15
N LYS A 381 11.52 17.32 27.67
CA LYS A 381 12.32 16.38 26.87
C LYS A 381 11.43 15.62 25.89
N ALA A 382 11.97 15.30 24.72
CA ALA A 382 11.24 14.55 23.69
C ALA A 382 10.70 13.20 24.21
N SER A 383 11.42 12.54 25.11
CA SER A 383 10.97 11.31 25.80
C SER A 383 9.78 11.48 26.74
N GLU A 384 9.49 12.71 27.19
CA GLU A 384 8.40 12.99 28.13
C GLU A 384 7.08 13.21 27.39
N ASN A 385 7.14 13.61 26.12
CA ASN A 385 5.99 13.73 25.25
C ASN A 385 5.63 12.35 24.67
N LYS A 386 4.38 11.92 24.87
CA LYS A 386 3.89 10.59 24.45
C LYS A 386 4.02 10.35 22.94
N LEU A 387 3.73 11.38 22.13
CA LEU A 387 3.81 11.29 20.66
C LEU A 387 5.26 11.17 20.19
N MET A 388 6.15 11.94 20.81
CA MET A 388 7.58 11.96 20.44
C MET A 388 8.32 10.71 20.91
N SER A 389 7.92 10.14 22.06
CA SER A 389 8.46 8.87 22.53
C SER A 389 8.26 7.73 21.53
N ALA A 390 7.15 7.74 20.77
CA ALA A 390 6.87 6.72 19.76
C ALA A 390 7.90 6.71 18.62
N ILE A 391 8.39 7.88 18.20
CA ILE A 391 9.41 8.02 17.16
C ILE A 391 10.67 7.23 17.55
N PHE A 392 11.11 7.34 18.80
CA PHE A 392 12.33 6.68 19.27
C PHE A 392 12.15 5.18 19.47
N THR A 393 10.96 4.75 19.92
CA THR A 393 10.64 3.32 20.04
C THR A 393 10.66 2.65 18.67
N GLU A 394 10.11 3.29 17.65
CA GLU A 394 10.11 2.75 16.28
C GLU A 394 11.52 2.69 15.67
N ARG A 395 12.31 3.76 15.82
CA ARG A 395 13.73 3.77 15.41
C ARG A 395 14.52 2.65 16.09
N LEU A 396 14.27 2.40 17.36
CA LEU A 396 14.91 1.33 18.13
C LEU A 396 14.52 -0.06 17.61
N ASN A 397 13.23 -0.30 17.36
CA ASN A 397 12.73 -1.58 16.86
C ASN A 397 13.32 -1.89 15.48
N LEU A 398 13.34 -0.92 14.56
CA LEU A 398 13.96 -1.06 13.25
C LEU A 398 15.45 -1.40 13.35
N ALA A 399 16.19 -0.69 14.21
CA ALA A 399 17.61 -0.95 14.41
C ALA A 399 17.87 -2.34 15.01
N LEU A 400 17.06 -2.80 15.97
CA LEU A 400 17.23 -4.10 16.60
C LEU A 400 16.85 -5.27 15.69
N ASN A 401 15.78 -5.13 14.89
CA ASN A 401 15.36 -6.13 13.90
C ASN A 401 16.45 -6.36 12.85
N SER A 402 17.09 -5.29 12.36
CA SER A 402 18.21 -5.39 11.41
C SER A 402 19.45 -6.08 12.00
N ALA A 403 19.64 -6.02 13.32
CA ALA A 403 20.80 -6.56 14.01
C ALA A 403 20.56 -7.93 14.69
N GLY A 404 19.34 -8.48 14.60
CA GLY A 404 18.95 -9.72 15.28
C GLY A 404 19.04 -9.66 16.81
N LYS A 405 18.84 -8.47 17.40
CA LYS A 405 18.93 -8.24 18.86
C LYS A 405 17.54 -8.05 19.47
N GLU A 406 17.39 -8.46 20.72
CA GLU A 406 16.10 -8.39 21.43
C GLU A 406 15.98 -7.12 22.29
N VAL A 407 14.76 -6.57 22.33
CA VAL A 407 14.34 -5.53 23.28
C VAL A 407 14.12 -6.20 24.64
N SER A 408 14.74 -5.65 25.69
CA SER A 408 14.48 -6.10 27.06
C SER A 408 13.15 -5.53 27.59
N GLY A 409 12.55 -6.20 28.56
CA GLY A 409 11.34 -5.71 29.24
C GLY A 409 11.56 -4.51 30.19
N PHE A 410 12.73 -3.89 30.18
CA PHE A 410 13.10 -2.79 31.09
C PHE A 410 13.15 -1.45 30.36
N ILE A 411 12.83 -0.38 31.09
CA ILE A 411 12.80 1.00 30.57
C ILE A 411 13.94 1.80 31.19
N CYS A 412 14.66 2.55 30.37
CA CYS A 412 15.71 3.47 30.82
C CYS A 412 15.14 4.54 31.76
N PRO A 413 15.73 4.76 32.94
CA PRO A 413 15.24 5.76 33.88
C PRO A 413 15.46 7.20 33.40
N THR A 414 16.43 7.40 32.51
CA THR A 414 16.79 8.72 31.97
C THR A 414 16.05 9.04 30.66
N CYS A 415 16.12 8.12 29.68
CA CYS A 415 15.55 8.34 28.34
C CYS A 415 14.09 7.86 28.20
N ARG A 416 13.56 7.13 29.18
CA ARG A 416 12.23 6.47 29.13
C ARG A 416 12.00 5.56 27.92
N GLN A 417 13.07 5.15 27.23
CA GLN A 417 13.03 4.20 26.12
C GLN A 417 13.34 2.78 26.59
N PRO A 418 12.87 1.74 25.88
CA PRO A 418 13.24 0.36 26.17
C PRO A 418 14.76 0.14 26.14
N LEU A 419 15.27 -0.70 27.03
CA LEU A 419 16.68 -1.15 27.02
C LEU A 419 16.82 -2.34 26.07
N SER A 420 17.99 -2.53 25.48
CA SER A 420 18.32 -3.71 24.67
C SER A 420 19.27 -4.64 25.39
N ASP A 421 19.17 -5.93 25.09
CA ASP A 421 20.05 -6.94 25.66
C ASP A 421 21.39 -6.98 24.92
N VAL A 422 22.48 -6.78 25.66
CA VAL A 422 23.85 -6.74 25.14
C VAL A 422 24.75 -7.69 25.94
N SER A 423 25.69 -8.35 25.27
CA SER A 423 26.75 -9.11 25.95
C SER A 423 27.93 -8.18 26.23
N TYR A 424 28.23 -7.95 27.51
CA TYR A 424 29.38 -7.20 27.99
C TYR A 424 30.27 -8.16 28.79
N GLU A 425 31.54 -8.29 28.43
CA GLU A 425 32.47 -9.25 29.07
C GLU A 425 31.83 -10.64 29.19
N LYS A 426 31.22 -11.16 28.11
CA LYS A 426 30.48 -12.45 28.09
C LYS A 426 29.37 -12.57 29.15
N THR A 427 28.80 -11.46 29.61
CA THR A 427 27.69 -11.41 30.56
C THR A 427 26.54 -10.61 29.96
N LYS A 428 25.33 -11.14 30.02
CA LYS A 428 24.13 -10.43 29.54
C LYS A 428 23.81 -9.25 30.46
N VAL A 429 23.81 -8.05 29.89
CA VAL A 429 23.46 -6.77 30.53
C VAL A 429 22.38 -6.05 29.72
N HIS A 430 21.66 -5.12 30.34
CA HIS A 430 20.64 -4.32 29.65
C HIS A 430 21.16 -2.91 29.44
N GLN A 431 21.32 -2.48 28.18
CA GLN A 431 21.91 -1.20 27.83
C GLN A 431 20.90 -0.31 27.11
N CYS A 432 20.93 1.00 27.39
CA CYS A 432 20.15 1.98 26.65
C CYS A 432 20.90 2.41 25.37
N ASN A 433 20.26 2.28 24.22
CA ASN A 433 20.84 2.68 22.92
C ASN A 433 20.95 4.20 22.72
N PHE A 434 20.34 4.99 23.61
CA PHE A 434 20.33 6.45 23.49
C PHE A 434 21.31 7.12 24.47
N CYS A 435 21.16 6.93 25.79
CA CYS A 435 22.10 7.52 26.76
C CYS A 435 23.35 6.68 27.02
N GLY A 436 23.36 5.40 26.68
CA GLY A 436 24.47 4.48 26.96
C GLY A 436 24.51 3.92 28.39
N GLY A 437 23.55 4.25 29.24
CA GLY A 437 23.47 3.71 30.60
C GLY A 437 23.14 2.21 30.62
N ILE A 438 23.60 1.52 31.68
CA ILE A 438 23.58 0.06 31.79
C ILE A 438 22.93 -0.37 33.10
N LEU A 439 21.95 -1.26 33.02
CA LEU A 439 21.33 -1.93 34.16
C LEU A 439 21.94 -3.32 34.34
N ILE A 440 22.45 -3.57 35.55
CA ILE A 440 23.10 -4.83 35.92
C ILE A 440 22.52 -5.35 37.24
N GLU A 441 22.29 -6.66 37.32
CA GLU A 441 21.96 -7.31 38.59
C GLU A 441 23.22 -7.40 39.47
N ASN A 442 23.11 -7.06 40.76
CA ASN A 442 24.31 -6.91 41.61
C ASN A 442 25.18 -8.17 41.67
N VAL A 443 24.58 -9.35 41.53
CA VAL A 443 25.29 -10.64 41.48
C VAL A 443 26.22 -10.77 40.26
N LYS A 444 25.91 -10.08 39.15
CA LYS A 444 26.70 -10.10 37.91
C LYS A 444 27.85 -9.09 37.93
N VAL A 445 27.81 -8.06 38.77
CA VAL A 445 28.83 -6.99 38.78
C VAL A 445 30.23 -7.53 39.09
N PRO A 446 30.48 -8.31 40.17
CA PRO A 446 31.81 -8.85 40.45
C PRO A 446 32.34 -9.74 39.33
N ARG A 447 31.45 -10.49 38.66
CA ARG A 447 31.80 -11.36 37.52
C ARG A 447 32.30 -10.54 36.33
N ILE A 448 31.70 -9.39 36.07
CA ILE A 448 32.12 -8.49 34.98
C ILE A 448 33.47 -7.86 35.33
N LEU A 449 33.62 -7.36 36.56
CA LEU A 449 34.85 -6.70 37.02
C LEU A 449 36.07 -7.63 37.14
N ALA A 450 35.85 -8.95 37.17
CA ALA A 450 36.92 -9.95 37.20
C ALA A 450 37.41 -10.37 35.79
N ARG A 451 36.76 -9.89 34.73
CA ARG A 451 37.10 -10.21 33.33
C ARG A 451 37.79 -9.02 32.69
N ASN A 452 38.74 -9.28 31.78
CA ASN A 452 39.62 -8.27 31.19
C ASN A 452 39.64 -8.37 29.65
N GLU A 453 38.52 -8.66 29.01
CA GLU A 453 38.48 -8.85 27.54
C GLU A 453 38.28 -7.53 26.78
N LYS A 454 37.68 -6.51 27.41
CA LYS A 454 37.36 -5.23 26.78
C LYS A 454 38.48 -4.21 26.90
N CYS A 455 38.86 -3.60 25.78
CA CYS A 455 39.78 -2.46 25.77
C CYS A 455 39.07 -1.13 26.05
N PHE A 456 39.69 -0.25 26.85
CA PHE A 456 39.16 1.08 27.15
C PHE A 456 39.68 2.17 26.22
N THR A 457 38.80 3.09 25.83
CA THR A 457 39.16 4.27 25.03
C THR A 457 39.99 5.28 25.83
N THR A 458 40.80 6.10 25.15
CA THR A 458 41.61 7.16 25.79
C THR A 458 40.75 8.12 26.61
N ARG A 459 39.52 8.42 26.15
CA ARG A 459 38.55 9.27 26.86
C ARG A 459 38.12 8.67 28.19
N VAL A 460 37.80 7.37 28.24
CA VAL A 460 37.39 6.70 29.49
C VAL A 460 38.56 6.69 30.48
N LYS A 461 39.78 6.43 30.00
CA LYS A 461 40.99 6.44 30.84
C LYS A 461 41.25 7.81 31.48
N SER A 462 41.12 8.90 30.71
CA SER A 462 41.30 10.25 31.25
C SER A 462 40.16 10.65 32.20
N LEU A 463 38.91 10.30 31.84
CA LEU A 463 37.73 10.58 32.66
C LEU A 463 37.81 9.87 34.01
N ALA A 464 38.17 8.58 34.03
CA ALA A 464 38.31 7.80 35.26
C ALA A 464 39.27 8.46 36.26
N LYS A 465 40.43 8.94 35.79
CA LYS A 465 41.42 9.63 36.63
C LYS A 465 40.90 10.96 37.17
N ALA A 466 40.24 11.74 36.32
CA ALA A 466 39.67 13.04 36.71
C ALA A 466 38.54 12.87 37.74
N VAL A 467 37.64 11.90 37.55
CA VAL A 467 36.51 11.63 38.45
C VAL A 467 36.99 11.19 39.83
N ILE A 468 38.02 10.34 39.91
CA ILE A 468 38.61 9.96 41.21
C ILE A 468 39.12 11.21 41.95
N MET A 469 39.92 12.06 41.28
CA MET A 469 40.49 13.26 41.89
C MET A 469 39.41 14.23 42.38
N ASP A 470 38.37 14.44 41.58
CA ASP A 470 37.25 15.32 41.95
C ASP A 470 36.45 14.74 43.13
N ASN A 471 36.16 13.44 43.10
CA ASN A 471 35.44 12.77 44.19
C ASN A 471 36.25 12.75 45.49
N GLN A 472 37.57 12.55 45.45
CA GLN A 472 38.45 12.69 46.61
C GLN A 472 38.35 14.11 47.22
N ARG A 473 38.44 15.14 46.37
CA ARG A 473 38.31 16.54 46.80
C ARG A 473 36.94 16.81 47.41
N SER A 474 35.87 16.28 46.81
CA SER A 474 34.51 16.42 47.31
C SER A 474 34.32 15.80 48.70
N ILE A 475 34.94 14.65 48.96
CA ILE A 475 34.90 13.96 50.27
C ILE A 475 35.66 14.77 51.32
N ALA A 476 36.85 15.28 50.97
CA ALA A 476 37.63 16.14 51.86
C ALA A 476 36.84 17.40 52.25
N ILE A 477 36.19 18.05 51.29
CA ILE A 477 35.34 19.22 51.52
C ILE A 477 34.10 18.88 52.37
N LYS A 478 33.44 17.74 52.11
CA LYS A 478 32.28 17.28 52.90
C LYS A 478 32.66 16.95 54.34
N LYS A 479 33.86 16.41 54.59
CA LYS A 479 34.40 16.20 55.95
C LYS A 479 34.64 17.53 56.68
N LEU A 480 35.11 18.57 55.97
CA LEU A 480 35.36 19.90 56.54
C LEU A 480 34.08 20.70 56.85
N LYS A 481 33.01 20.55 56.06
CA LYS A 481 31.80 21.40 56.17
C LYS A 481 30.69 20.84 57.08
N GLY A 482 30.86 19.65 57.67
CA GLY A 482 29.79 18.98 58.43
C GLY A 482 28.67 18.45 57.51
N ALA A 483 28.14 17.27 57.82
CA ALA A 483 27.20 16.55 56.95
C ALA A 483 25.82 17.25 56.88
N GLY A 484 25.65 18.14 55.91
CA GLY A 484 24.44 18.95 55.73
C GLY A 484 23.89 19.00 54.30
N VAL A 485 24.14 18.00 53.45
CA VAL A 485 23.56 17.97 52.09
C VAL A 485 22.77 16.69 51.89
N LYS A 486 21.43 16.81 51.88
CA LYS A 486 20.53 15.74 51.46
C LYS A 486 20.85 15.36 50.01
N THR A 487 21.29 14.13 49.80
CA THR A 487 21.43 13.54 48.46
C THR A 487 20.03 13.39 47.86
N LYS A 488 19.73 14.14 46.79
CA LYS A 488 18.46 13.97 46.05
C LYS A 488 18.40 12.55 45.47
N PRO A 489 17.29 11.81 45.62
CA PRO A 489 17.10 10.57 44.87
C PRO A 489 16.97 10.92 43.38
N SER A 490 17.85 10.36 42.54
CA SER A 490 18.05 10.84 41.17
C SER A 490 17.25 10.06 40.13
N ILE A 491 16.95 8.77 40.34
CA ILE A 491 16.28 7.93 39.33
C ILE A 491 15.42 6.82 39.93
N LEU A 492 14.40 6.36 39.18
CA LEU A 492 13.55 5.22 39.53
C LEU A 492 14.14 3.92 38.99
N CYS A 493 14.10 2.85 39.78
CA CYS A 493 14.61 1.56 39.37
C CYS A 493 13.84 1.00 38.14
N PRO A 494 14.52 0.64 37.05
CA PRO A 494 13.87 0.04 35.88
C PRO A 494 13.10 -1.25 36.18
N LYS A 495 13.55 -2.02 37.18
CA LYS A 495 12.99 -3.34 37.54
C LYS A 495 11.82 -3.26 38.53
N CYS A 496 11.90 -2.43 39.58
CA CYS A 496 10.89 -2.39 40.65
C CYS A 496 10.27 -1.01 40.90
N LYS A 497 10.66 0.02 40.12
CA LYS A 497 10.17 1.41 40.21
C LYS A 497 10.43 2.14 41.53
N ASN A 498 11.09 1.52 42.52
CA ASN A 498 11.55 2.19 43.74
C ASN A 498 12.70 3.17 43.44
N PRO A 499 12.86 4.25 44.23
CA PRO A 499 13.98 5.18 44.09
C PRO A 499 15.32 4.47 44.28
N MET A 500 16.31 4.84 43.47
CA MET A 500 17.69 4.37 43.61
C MET A 500 18.53 5.42 44.35
N PHE A 501 19.52 4.93 45.08
CA PHE A 501 20.41 5.78 45.88
C PHE A 501 21.78 5.85 45.21
N ARG A 502 22.20 7.07 44.88
CA ARG A 502 23.55 7.37 44.39
C ARG A 502 24.56 7.17 45.52
N THR A 503 25.47 6.22 45.36
CA THR A 503 26.47 5.83 46.36
C THR A 503 27.77 5.44 45.68
N PHE A 504 28.90 5.49 46.39
CA PHE A 504 30.13 4.92 45.84
C PHE A 504 30.04 3.40 45.75
N TYR A 505 30.54 2.80 44.66
CA TYR A 505 30.65 1.36 44.54
C TYR A 505 31.48 0.77 45.68
N SER A 506 32.63 1.39 45.94
CA SER A 506 33.49 1.17 47.10
C SER A 506 34.26 2.44 47.40
N LEU A 507 34.52 2.70 48.69
CA LEU A 507 35.37 3.81 49.14
C LEU A 507 36.82 3.69 48.64
N ALA A 508 37.24 2.50 48.21
CA ALA A 508 38.55 2.29 47.61
C ALA A 508 38.68 2.80 46.17
N TYR A 509 37.57 2.93 45.43
CA TYR A 509 37.58 3.25 44.00
C TYR A 509 36.87 4.56 43.65
N LEU A 510 36.02 5.08 44.55
CA LEU A 510 35.37 6.39 44.43
C LEU A 510 34.60 6.64 43.13
N ILE A 511 34.09 5.59 42.49
CA ILE A 511 33.12 5.69 41.39
C ILE A 511 31.72 5.64 41.98
N GLU A 512 30.91 6.66 41.68
CA GLU A 512 29.51 6.71 42.07
C GLU A 512 28.67 5.80 41.16
N ILE A 513 27.67 5.16 41.73
CA ILE A 513 26.72 4.29 41.06
C ILE A 513 25.34 4.44 41.71
N ASP A 514 24.29 4.12 40.98
CA ASP A 514 22.94 4.10 41.53
C ASP A 514 22.57 2.67 41.93
N LYS A 515 22.25 2.45 43.20
CA LYS A 515 21.85 1.14 43.74
C LYS A 515 20.38 1.13 44.14
N CYS A 516 19.67 0.07 43.77
CA CYS A 516 18.33 -0.19 44.26
C CYS A 516 18.39 -1.07 45.52
N GLY A 517 17.87 -0.55 46.64
CA GLY A 517 17.84 -1.29 47.91
C GLY A 517 16.81 -2.43 47.96
N VAL A 518 15.88 -2.52 47.01
CA VAL A 518 14.77 -3.49 47.02
C VAL A 518 15.06 -4.70 46.14
N CYS A 519 15.35 -4.48 44.85
CA CYS A 519 15.55 -5.58 43.89
C CYS A 519 17.02 -5.91 43.59
N ASN A 520 17.95 -5.29 44.33
CA ASN A 520 19.39 -5.56 44.27
C ASN A 520 19.99 -5.44 42.86
N THR A 521 19.61 -4.39 42.14
CA THR A 521 20.19 -4.00 40.84
C THR A 521 20.99 -2.71 40.97
N THR A 522 21.98 -2.55 40.09
CA THR A 522 22.78 -1.33 39.95
C THR A 522 22.56 -0.75 38.56
N TRP A 523 22.38 0.56 38.51
CA TRP A 523 22.40 1.35 37.29
C TRP A 523 23.74 2.08 37.22
N PHE A 524 24.39 1.94 36.07
CA PHE A 524 25.60 2.67 35.70
C PHE A 524 25.23 3.69 34.64
N ASP A 525 25.55 4.96 34.87
CA ASP A 525 25.48 5.96 33.81
C ASP A 525 26.56 5.70 32.76
N LYS A 526 26.52 6.50 31.68
CA LYS A 526 27.44 6.39 30.57
C LYS A 526 28.89 6.39 31.08
N ASP A 527 29.66 5.38 30.67
CA ASP A 527 31.07 5.17 30.98
C ASP A 527 31.40 4.75 32.43
N GLU A 528 30.45 4.73 33.37
CA GLU A 528 30.77 4.44 34.79
C GLU A 528 31.26 3.01 35.02
N LEU A 529 30.65 2.05 34.33
CA LEU A 529 31.06 0.65 34.41
C LEU A 529 32.48 0.47 33.86
N GLU A 530 32.77 1.06 32.69
CA GLU A 530 34.10 1.02 32.10
C GLU A 530 35.15 1.73 32.96
N MET A 531 34.81 2.89 33.55
CA MET A 531 35.72 3.59 34.47
C MET A 531 36.04 2.74 35.69
N LEU A 532 35.02 2.13 36.31
CA LEU A 532 35.19 1.26 37.46
C LEU A 532 36.09 0.06 37.13
N GLN A 533 35.85 -0.60 36.00
CA GLN A 533 36.64 -1.72 35.54
C GLN A 533 38.11 -1.33 35.28
N TYR A 534 38.34 -0.22 34.56
CA TYR A 534 39.68 0.31 34.30
C TYR A 534 40.47 0.58 35.58
N ILE A 535 39.83 1.19 36.59
CA ILE A 535 40.44 1.50 37.88
C ILE A 535 40.85 0.23 38.64
N ILE A 536 39.98 -0.79 38.64
CA ILE A 536 40.22 -2.07 39.30
C ILE A 536 41.36 -2.83 38.61
N GLU A 537 41.31 -2.93 37.28
CA GLU A 537 42.34 -3.63 36.49
C GLU A 537 43.73 -3.01 36.65
N ASN A 538 43.81 -1.68 36.73
CA ASN A 538 45.07 -0.94 36.85
C ASN A 538 45.46 -0.63 38.30
N LYS A 539 44.69 -1.14 39.28
CA LYS A 539 44.92 -0.93 40.73
C LYS A 539 45.11 0.54 41.09
N ILE A 540 44.34 1.42 40.46
CA ILE A 540 44.43 2.87 40.69
C ILE A 540 43.73 3.16 42.02
N THR A 541 44.50 3.32 43.08
CA THR A 541 43.95 3.74 44.37
C THR A 541 44.07 5.25 44.53
N PRO A 542 43.04 5.90 45.13
CA PRO A 542 43.15 7.27 45.55
C PRO A 542 44.28 7.38 46.58
N LYS A 543 45.31 8.20 46.31
CA LYS A 543 46.33 8.49 47.33
C LYS A 543 45.62 9.11 48.53
N VAL A 544 45.61 8.41 49.66
CA VAL A 544 45.26 8.99 50.94
C VAL A 544 46.50 9.75 51.38
N ASP A 545 46.63 11.00 50.94
CA ASP A 545 47.55 11.90 51.61
C ASP A 545 46.99 12.07 53.03
N VAL A 546 47.62 11.39 53.99
CA VAL A 546 47.46 11.69 55.40
C VAL A 546 47.81 13.17 55.51
N PHE A 547 46.83 13.99 55.90
CA PHE A 547 47.02 15.41 56.16
C PHE A 547 48.30 15.60 56.99
N ASP A 548 49.34 16.15 56.38
CA ASP A 548 50.49 16.68 57.09
C ASP A 548 50.09 18.07 57.60
N PRO A 549 49.90 18.27 58.92
CA PRO A 549 49.48 19.56 59.46
C PRO A 549 50.48 20.68 59.20
N ASP A 550 51.72 20.35 58.81
CA ASP A 550 52.82 21.32 58.71
C ASP A 550 52.90 22.02 57.33
N GLN A 551 52.05 21.67 56.37
CA GLN A 551 52.04 22.34 55.05
C GLN A 551 51.28 23.68 55.00
N PHE A 552 50.80 24.18 56.15
CA PHE A 552 50.22 25.53 56.28
C PHE A 552 50.83 26.28 57.46
N SER A 553 52.16 26.34 57.52
CA SER A 553 52.91 27.34 58.30
C SER A 553 53.64 28.32 57.40
#